data_AF-A0A7X8WM90-F1
#
_entry.id   AF-A0A7X8WM90-F1
#
_cell.length_a   1.000
_cell.length_b   1.000
_cell.length_c   1.000
_cell.angle_alpha   90.00
_cell.angle_beta   90.00
_cell.angle_gamma   90.00
#
_symmetry.space_group_name_H-M   'P 1'
#
loop_
_entity.id
_entity.type
_entity.pdbx_description
1 polymer ?
#
loop_
_entity_poly.entity_id
_entity_poly.type
_entity_poly.pdbx_seq_one_letter_code
_entity_poly.pdbx_strand_id
1 'polypeptide(L)'
;MTVGAGGVVPLYFDGTYYNMFGSYRTSDSNSYDRMYHNVAKQMGETLYRYKLILEGIDGKFYPIVTTNQTSATLVQKTPTNATLKIGGNILCYNTTATVAVDGVVTNTYSELSTTRMVYSFNQNGGYQLQRPIYLVGIPQANGGYKLDSNYYTQDLPTTEDGKIYIRLGLVYEQNSLRLEIEHPVYEFKDGQVRPYIAEHTHDYADLLHTPVAMTQAEVNAGTGTTERLITPKLLVDNFSKTTHTHTKSQITDFPTIPSKATQTQAEYGTDNTTYMTPLRVKQCMSANHPRYVWKQQILVQPDDTISLVTIMNNIGGTGEYLFEIIGYQGAWWGEIRFSAFSSLSVSGGGIVKISYIDSDFGGTISVYTFDNTHQSRCFYTGSSYPAFYADYENSDNVVINIYRLGW
;
A
#
# COMPACT_ATOMS: atom_id res chain seq x y z
N MET A 1 -36.15 36.16 23.51
CA MET A 1 -35.00 36.52 22.66
C MET A 1 -35.46 36.34 21.21
N THR A 2 -35.34 37.38 20.39
CA THR A 2 -35.68 37.29 18.96
C THR A 2 -34.36 37.17 18.20
N VAL A 3 -34.14 36.05 17.53
CA VAL A 3 -32.96 35.82 16.69
C VAL A 3 -33.35 36.08 15.24
N GLY A 4 -32.60 36.94 14.55
CA GLY A 4 -32.83 37.21 13.13
C GLY A 4 -32.50 36.00 12.26
N ALA A 5 -33.02 35.99 11.02
CA ALA A 5 -32.69 34.97 10.03
C ALA A 5 -31.16 34.88 9.83
N GLY A 6 -30.62 33.65 9.91
CA GLY A 6 -29.17 33.39 9.83
C GLY A 6 -28.41 33.57 11.15
N GLY A 7 -29.08 33.91 12.25
CA GLY A 7 -28.46 33.98 13.57
C GLY A 7 -28.05 32.60 14.10
N VAL A 8 -26.82 32.48 14.58
CA VAL A 8 -26.31 31.28 15.25
C VAL A 8 -26.60 31.38 16.75
N VAL A 9 -27.31 30.40 17.30
CA VAL A 9 -27.58 30.30 18.74
C VAL A 9 -26.73 29.17 19.32
N PRO A 10 -25.76 29.48 20.20
CA PRO A 10 -24.99 28.44 20.89
C PRO A 10 -25.87 27.72 21.92
N LEU A 11 -25.95 26.40 21.79
CA LEU A 11 -26.63 25.49 22.71
C LEU A 11 -25.59 24.68 23.48
N TYR A 12 -25.76 24.55 24.80
CA TYR A 12 -24.98 23.66 25.65
C TYR A 12 -25.69 22.30 25.75
N PHE A 13 -24.96 21.22 25.56
CA PHE A 13 -25.48 19.87 25.79
C PHE A 13 -25.00 19.37 27.16
N ASP A 14 -25.93 19.06 28.06
CA ASP A 14 -25.61 18.61 29.43
C ASP A 14 -25.54 17.08 29.59
N GLY A 15 -25.62 16.35 28.48
CA GLY A 15 -25.68 14.88 28.47
C GLY A 15 -27.10 14.32 28.34
N THR A 16 -28.14 15.15 28.54
CA THR A 16 -29.55 14.74 28.40
C THR A 16 -30.36 15.72 27.55
N TYR A 17 -30.07 17.03 27.62
CA TYR A 17 -30.79 18.08 26.92
C TYR A 17 -29.87 19.15 26.31
N TYR A 18 -30.36 19.80 25.26
CA TYR A 18 -29.77 21.04 24.72
C TYR A 18 -30.38 22.25 25.44
N ASN A 19 -29.53 23.08 26.06
CA ASN A 19 -29.92 24.26 26.83
C ASN A 19 -29.22 25.52 26.30
N MET A 20 -29.94 26.64 26.18
CA MET A 20 -29.32 27.94 25.89
C MET A 20 -28.66 28.49 27.16
N PHE A 21 -27.51 29.16 27.02
CA PHE A 21 -26.82 29.78 28.15
C PHE A 21 -27.74 30.83 28.82
N GLY A 22 -28.01 30.67 30.12
CA GLY A 22 -28.95 31.53 30.87
C GLY A 22 -30.43 31.11 30.81
N SER A 23 -30.78 30.04 30.09
CA SER A 23 -32.11 29.42 30.16
C SER A 23 -32.23 28.55 31.41
N TYR A 24 -32.55 29.16 32.56
CA TYR A 24 -32.94 28.42 33.76
C TYR A 24 -34.43 28.06 33.66
N ARG A 25 -34.72 26.77 33.61
CA ARG A 25 -36.09 26.26 33.66
C ARG A 25 -36.50 26.18 35.13
N THR A 26 -37.41 27.05 35.58
CA THR A 26 -37.78 27.20 37.00
C THR A 26 -39.01 26.39 37.41
N SER A 27 -39.59 25.57 36.52
CA SER A 27 -40.73 24.71 36.86
C SER A 27 -40.85 23.50 35.93
N ASP A 28 -41.15 22.34 36.52
CA ASP A 28 -41.41 21.06 35.83
C ASP A 28 -42.83 20.96 35.22
N SER A 29 -43.60 22.05 35.21
CA SER A 29 -44.83 22.16 34.42
C SER A 29 -44.46 22.32 32.95
N ASN A 30 -43.99 21.23 32.35
CA ASN A 30 -43.58 21.26 30.96
C ASN A 30 -44.83 21.30 30.06
N SER A 31 -44.96 22.39 29.31
CA SER A 31 -45.98 22.51 28.26
C SER A 31 -45.33 22.15 26.92
N TYR A 32 -44.71 20.96 26.85
CA TYR A 32 -44.06 20.48 25.62
C TYR A 32 -45.07 20.28 24.48
N ASP A 33 -46.34 20.04 24.86
CA ASP A 33 -47.51 20.05 23.99
C ASP A 33 -47.72 21.37 23.23
N ARG A 34 -47.07 22.45 23.68
CA ARG A 34 -47.30 23.83 23.27
C ARG A 34 -46.04 24.51 22.71
N MET A 35 -45.11 23.76 22.13
CA MET A 35 -43.86 24.33 21.57
C MET A 35 -44.10 25.48 20.59
N TYR A 36 -45.14 25.37 19.74
CA TYR A 36 -45.54 26.43 18.80
C TYR A 36 -46.78 27.20 19.25
N HIS A 37 -47.18 27.08 20.51
CA HIS A 37 -48.32 27.83 21.06
C HIS A 37 -47.97 29.32 21.15
N ASN A 38 -48.95 30.20 20.94
CA ASN A 38 -48.76 31.65 20.84
C ASN A 38 -47.95 32.17 19.64
N VAL A 39 -47.42 31.28 18.80
CA VAL A 39 -46.82 31.68 17.51
C VAL A 39 -47.95 31.96 16.53
N ALA A 40 -47.95 33.15 15.92
CA ALA A 40 -48.93 33.55 14.92
C ALA A 40 -48.79 32.69 13.65
N LYS A 41 -49.90 32.09 13.21
CA LYS A 41 -49.99 31.25 12.01
C LYS A 41 -51.11 31.78 11.14
N GLN A 42 -50.77 32.22 9.93
CA GLN A 42 -51.76 32.69 8.98
C GLN A 42 -52.38 31.49 8.26
N MET A 43 -53.71 31.44 8.21
CA MET A 43 -54.43 30.35 7.54
C MET A 43 -54.51 30.61 6.03
N GLY A 44 -54.23 29.59 5.21
CA GLY A 44 -54.38 29.63 3.75
C GLY A 44 -55.79 29.25 3.28
N GLU A 45 -56.59 28.60 4.12
CA GLU A 45 -57.99 28.22 3.88
C GLU A 45 -58.80 28.41 5.17
N THR A 46 -60.14 28.40 5.07
CA THR A 46 -61.01 28.46 6.26
C THR A 46 -60.73 27.28 7.20
N LEU A 47 -60.32 27.59 8.43
CA LEU A 47 -60.09 26.62 9.48
C LEU A 47 -61.34 26.44 10.33
N TYR A 48 -61.86 25.22 10.35
CA TYR A 48 -62.93 24.83 11.26
C TYR A 48 -62.36 24.20 12.53
N ARG A 49 -63.27 23.89 13.47
CA ARG A 49 -62.93 23.32 14.77
C ARG A 49 -62.17 21.99 14.69
N TYR A 50 -61.29 21.77 15.67
CA TYR A 50 -60.63 20.48 15.97
C TYR A 50 -59.90 19.84 14.77
N LYS A 51 -59.10 20.62 14.05
CA LYS A 51 -58.36 20.14 12.86
C LYS A 51 -56.87 19.96 13.13
N LEU A 52 -56.27 18.98 12.46
CA LEU A 52 -54.86 19.08 12.13
C LEU A 52 -54.66 20.15 11.06
N ILE A 53 -53.63 20.95 11.24
CA ILE A 53 -53.17 21.95 10.27
C ILE A 53 -51.75 21.63 9.85
N LEU A 54 -51.46 21.89 8.58
CA LEU A 54 -50.24 21.51 7.87
C LEU A 54 -49.61 22.77 7.29
N GLU A 55 -48.30 22.94 7.47
CA GLU A 55 -47.56 24.06 6.87
C GLU A 55 -47.48 23.90 5.34
N GLY A 56 -47.88 24.93 4.62
CA GLY A 56 -47.74 25.08 3.18
C GLY A 56 -46.33 25.50 2.77
N ILE A 57 -45.97 25.26 1.51
CA ILE A 57 -44.70 25.76 0.96
C ILE A 57 -44.62 27.31 0.93
N ASP A 58 -45.77 27.97 0.99
CA ASP A 58 -45.94 29.42 1.08
C ASP A 58 -45.84 29.98 2.52
N GLY A 59 -45.62 29.11 3.52
CA GLY A 59 -45.55 29.50 4.93
C GLY A 59 -46.92 29.72 5.60
N LYS A 60 -48.04 29.54 4.88
CA LYS A 60 -49.39 29.54 5.46
C LYS A 60 -49.74 28.16 6.00
N PHE A 61 -50.78 28.07 6.81
CA PHE A 61 -51.27 26.81 7.36
C PHE A 61 -52.59 26.40 6.73
N TYR A 62 -52.73 25.12 6.44
CA TYR A 62 -53.89 24.54 5.77
C TYR A 62 -54.51 23.44 6.63
N PRO A 63 -55.85 23.43 6.84
CA PRO A 63 -56.49 22.33 7.53
C PRO A 63 -56.38 21.07 6.68
N ILE A 64 -56.20 19.91 7.30
CA ILE A 64 -56.12 18.64 6.56
C ILE A 64 -57.36 18.38 5.70
N VAL A 65 -58.54 18.79 6.18
CA VAL A 65 -59.83 18.72 5.48
C VAL A 65 -60.55 20.06 5.56
N THR A 66 -61.20 20.44 4.47
CA THR A 66 -61.77 21.79 4.28
C THR A 66 -63.23 21.94 4.71
N THR A 67 -63.79 20.98 5.46
CA THR A 67 -65.21 20.97 5.85
C THR A 67 -65.41 20.95 7.37
N ASN A 68 -66.49 21.58 7.85
CA ASN A 68 -66.91 21.61 9.26
C ASN A 68 -67.77 20.40 9.66
N GLN A 69 -67.63 19.26 8.97
CA GLN A 69 -68.50 18.11 9.19
C GLN A 69 -67.92 17.18 10.27
N THR A 70 -68.79 16.69 11.14
CA THR A 70 -68.61 15.47 11.93
C THR A 70 -69.44 14.38 11.29
N SER A 71 -68.88 13.19 11.08
CA SER A 71 -69.70 12.05 10.67
C SER A 71 -69.22 10.78 11.37
N ALA A 72 -70.17 10.02 11.90
CA ALA A 72 -69.95 8.68 12.44
C ALA A 72 -69.98 7.60 11.33
N THR A 73 -70.35 7.98 10.10
CA THR A 73 -70.47 7.14 8.92
C THR A 73 -69.55 7.68 7.83
N LEU A 74 -68.81 6.80 7.13
CA LEU A 74 -67.80 7.15 6.13
C LEU A 74 -68.32 8.23 5.16
N VAL A 75 -67.73 9.43 5.18
CA VAL A 75 -67.90 10.42 4.12
C VAL A 75 -66.51 10.72 3.65
N GLN A 76 -66.15 10.42 2.40
CA GLN A 76 -64.85 10.78 1.85
C GLN A 76 -64.75 12.32 1.83
N LYS A 77 -64.08 12.91 2.81
CA LYS A 77 -63.95 14.37 2.92
C LYS A 77 -62.78 14.78 2.06
N THR A 78 -63.01 15.83 1.27
CA THR A 78 -61.99 16.42 0.42
C THR A 78 -60.85 16.94 1.29
N PRO A 79 -59.61 16.41 1.13
CA PRO A 79 -58.45 17.00 1.79
C PRO A 79 -58.17 18.37 1.18
N THR A 80 -57.35 19.17 1.86
CA THR A 80 -56.84 20.41 1.23
C THR A 80 -56.08 20.09 -0.06
N ASN A 81 -56.24 20.93 -1.08
CA ASN A 81 -55.52 20.83 -2.36
C ASN A 81 -54.26 21.71 -2.42
N ALA A 82 -53.94 22.38 -1.31
CA ALA A 82 -52.74 23.19 -1.18
C ALA A 82 -51.47 22.33 -1.31
N THR A 83 -50.39 22.94 -1.81
CA THR A 83 -49.07 22.30 -1.79
C THR A 83 -48.43 22.52 -0.43
N LEU A 84 -48.21 21.41 0.27
CA LEU A 84 -47.70 21.34 1.63
C LEU A 84 -46.19 21.19 1.64
N LYS A 85 -45.55 21.63 2.72
CA LYS A 85 -44.09 21.58 2.89
C LYS A 85 -43.66 20.25 3.49
N ILE A 86 -42.78 19.52 2.81
CA ILE A 86 -42.18 18.29 3.35
C ILE A 86 -41.31 18.66 4.56
N GLY A 87 -41.53 18.01 5.70
CA GLY A 87 -40.90 18.37 6.98
C GLY A 87 -41.43 19.68 7.59
N GLY A 88 -42.53 20.22 7.07
CA GLY A 88 -43.23 21.37 7.66
C GLY A 88 -43.93 21.03 8.97
N ASN A 89 -44.30 22.05 9.74
CA ASN A 89 -45.00 21.86 11.01
C ASN A 89 -46.38 21.23 10.79
N ILE A 90 -46.69 20.20 11.59
CA ILE A 90 -48.04 19.62 11.69
C ILE A 90 -48.53 19.84 13.11
N LEU A 91 -49.67 20.50 13.24
CA LEU A 91 -50.15 20.97 14.55
C LEU A 91 -51.63 20.64 14.73
N CYS A 92 -52.08 20.53 15.97
CA CYS A 92 -53.48 20.42 16.30
C CYS A 92 -54.07 21.78 16.68
N TYR A 93 -55.13 22.19 15.97
CA TYR A 93 -56.01 23.28 16.36
C TYR A 93 -57.15 22.74 17.23
N ASN A 94 -57.00 22.80 18.55
CA ASN A 94 -57.95 22.21 19.49
C ASN A 94 -58.97 23.22 20.04
N THR A 95 -59.64 23.97 19.15
CA THR A 95 -60.63 25.00 19.53
C THR A 95 -61.91 24.89 18.68
N THR A 96 -63.01 25.49 19.14
CA THR A 96 -64.33 25.50 18.45
C THR A 96 -64.51 26.63 17.45
N ALA A 97 -63.72 27.70 17.55
CA ALA A 97 -63.85 28.88 16.70
C ALA A 97 -63.54 28.54 15.24
N THR A 98 -64.26 29.19 14.34
CA THR A 98 -63.96 29.15 12.90
C THR A 98 -63.08 30.35 12.58
N VAL A 99 -62.01 30.11 11.83
CA VAL A 99 -61.08 31.15 11.40
C VAL A 99 -61.16 31.25 9.88
N ALA A 100 -61.45 32.44 9.38
CA ALA A 100 -61.52 32.71 7.96
C ALA A 100 -60.16 32.49 7.28
N VAL A 101 -60.17 32.41 5.95
CA VAL A 101 -58.93 32.51 5.16
C VAL A 101 -58.18 33.79 5.54
N ASP A 102 -56.85 33.71 5.57
CA ASP A 102 -55.93 34.75 6.02
C ASP A 102 -56.06 35.18 7.49
N GLY A 103 -56.98 34.57 8.25
CA GLY A 103 -57.05 34.74 9.69
C GLY A 103 -55.83 34.17 10.40
N VAL A 104 -55.53 34.71 11.58
CA VAL A 104 -54.36 34.31 12.39
C VAL A 104 -54.79 33.40 13.53
N VAL A 105 -54.07 32.30 13.71
CA VAL A 105 -54.23 31.36 14.82
C VAL A 105 -52.97 31.31 15.65
N THR A 106 -53.13 31.35 16.97
CA THR A 106 -52.04 31.21 17.95
C THR A 106 -52.22 30.01 18.87
N ASN A 107 -53.46 29.55 19.06
CA ASN A 107 -53.80 28.43 19.94
C ASN A 107 -53.67 27.08 19.22
N THR A 108 -52.42 26.60 19.10
CA THR A 108 -52.08 25.32 18.47
C THR A 108 -51.20 24.47 19.36
N TYR A 109 -51.26 23.15 19.15
CA TYR A 109 -50.51 22.16 19.92
C TYR A 109 -49.62 21.33 18.99
N SER A 110 -48.37 21.13 19.40
CA SER A 110 -47.35 20.34 18.68
C SER A 110 -47.30 18.88 19.13
N GLU A 111 -47.80 18.59 20.32
CA GLU A 111 -48.05 17.23 20.82
C GLU A 111 -49.41 17.27 21.51
N LEU A 112 -50.30 16.31 21.26
CA LEU A 112 -51.61 16.28 21.93
C LEU A 112 -52.23 14.89 21.84
N SER A 113 -52.64 14.35 22.99
CA SER A 113 -53.60 13.25 23.04
C SER A 113 -55.01 13.82 22.91
N THR A 114 -55.68 13.56 21.80
CA THR A 114 -57.02 14.12 21.53
C THR A 114 -57.99 13.04 21.06
N THR A 115 -59.18 13.04 21.67
CA THR A 115 -60.32 12.18 21.31
C THR A 115 -61.22 12.80 20.24
N ARG A 116 -60.86 13.99 19.74
CA ARG A 116 -61.65 14.79 18.79
C ARG A 116 -61.14 14.64 17.36
N MET A 117 -60.41 13.58 17.04
CA MET A 117 -59.86 13.40 15.69
C MET A 117 -60.90 13.02 14.66
N VAL A 118 -62.15 12.75 15.03
CA VAL A 118 -63.27 12.58 14.07
C VAL A 118 -63.42 13.77 13.10
N TYR A 119 -62.94 14.95 13.48
CA TYR A 119 -62.89 16.14 12.63
C TYR A 119 -61.75 16.09 11.60
N SER A 120 -60.69 15.32 11.82
CA SER A 120 -59.48 15.23 10.97
C SER A 120 -59.29 13.86 10.31
N PHE A 121 -59.54 12.75 11.01
CA PHE A 121 -59.25 11.36 10.62
C PHE A 121 -60.32 10.76 9.72
N ASN A 122 -61.49 11.37 9.67
CA ASN A 122 -62.52 11.05 8.69
C ASN A 122 -62.90 9.55 8.60
N GLN A 123 -62.84 8.83 9.72
CA GLN A 123 -63.42 7.50 9.87
C GLN A 123 -63.82 7.25 11.33
N ASN A 124 -64.77 6.33 11.53
CA ASN A 124 -65.25 5.91 12.84
C ASN A 124 -64.81 4.46 13.10
N GLY A 125 -63.53 4.26 13.39
CA GLY A 125 -62.91 2.93 13.54
C GLY A 125 -62.19 2.44 12.28
N GLY A 126 -61.70 1.20 12.31
CA GLY A 126 -60.86 0.60 11.26
C GLY A 126 -59.35 0.74 11.48
N TYR A 127 -58.94 1.65 12.37
CA TYR A 127 -57.57 1.70 12.85
C TYR A 127 -57.39 0.81 14.08
N GLN A 128 -56.32 0.04 14.07
CA GLN A 128 -55.88 -0.74 15.22
C GLN A 128 -55.29 0.19 16.27
N LEU A 129 -55.64 -0.07 17.52
CA LEU A 129 -55.11 0.66 18.66
C LEU A 129 -53.61 0.43 18.81
N GLN A 130 -52.91 1.43 19.35
CA GLN A 130 -51.48 1.42 19.63
C GLN A 130 -50.58 1.22 18.40
N ARG A 131 -51.13 1.35 17.18
CA ARG A 131 -50.35 1.35 15.93
C ARG A 131 -50.08 2.77 15.43
N PRO A 132 -48.92 3.01 14.78
CA PRO A 132 -48.63 4.27 14.13
C PRO A 132 -49.67 4.61 13.06
N ILE A 133 -49.86 5.90 12.81
CA ILE A 133 -50.62 6.39 11.67
C ILE A 133 -49.79 7.39 10.89
N TYR A 134 -49.89 7.30 9.56
CA TYR A 134 -49.13 8.08 8.61
C TYR A 134 -50.07 8.88 7.72
N LEU A 135 -49.69 10.12 7.40
CA LEU A 135 -50.25 10.83 6.25
C LEU A 135 -49.63 10.30 4.97
N VAL A 136 -50.45 10.16 3.93
CA VAL A 136 -49.99 9.76 2.60
C VAL A 136 -49.98 10.99 1.70
N GLY A 137 -48.82 11.28 1.12
CA GLY A 137 -48.59 12.42 0.24
C GLY A 137 -48.00 12.01 -1.10
N ILE A 138 -48.25 12.83 -2.11
CA ILE A 138 -47.66 12.74 -3.46
C ILE A 138 -46.67 13.90 -3.60
N PRO A 139 -45.35 13.63 -3.66
CA PRO A 139 -44.33 14.66 -3.90
C PRO A 139 -44.64 15.50 -5.15
N GLN A 140 -44.28 16.78 -5.10
CA GLN A 140 -44.46 17.73 -6.19
C GLN A 140 -43.11 18.26 -6.67
N ALA A 141 -43.01 18.65 -7.94
CA ALA A 141 -41.77 19.15 -8.54
C ALA A 141 -41.20 20.41 -7.86
N ASN A 142 -42.02 21.16 -7.11
CA ASN A 142 -41.59 22.34 -6.35
C ASN A 142 -41.00 22.02 -4.97
N GLY A 143 -40.74 20.75 -4.66
CA GLY A 143 -40.20 20.31 -3.37
C GLY A 143 -41.23 20.16 -2.25
N GLY A 144 -42.51 20.47 -2.53
CA GLY A 144 -43.63 20.21 -1.62
C GLY A 144 -44.29 18.85 -1.85
N TYR A 145 -45.45 18.63 -1.24
CA TYR A 145 -46.31 17.48 -1.47
C TYR A 145 -47.80 17.86 -1.48
N LYS A 146 -48.64 17.04 -2.09
CA LYS A 146 -50.10 17.11 -1.96
C LYS A 146 -50.62 15.87 -1.24
N LEU A 147 -51.72 15.99 -0.50
CA LEU A 147 -52.34 14.83 0.14
C LEU A 147 -52.94 13.89 -0.92
N ASP A 148 -52.74 12.58 -0.75
CA ASP A 148 -53.37 11.57 -1.60
C ASP A 148 -54.90 11.54 -1.39
N SER A 149 -55.66 10.94 -2.30
CA SER A 149 -57.09 10.74 -2.08
C SER A 149 -57.38 9.85 -0.86
N ASN A 150 -56.46 8.93 -0.54
CA ASN A 150 -56.45 8.12 0.67
C ASN A 150 -55.30 8.57 1.57
N TYR A 151 -55.45 9.75 2.17
CA TYR A 151 -54.38 10.46 2.87
C TYR A 151 -53.99 9.91 4.25
N TYR A 152 -54.50 8.75 4.67
CA TYR A 152 -54.12 8.11 5.93
C TYR A 152 -53.89 6.60 5.78
N THR A 153 -52.92 6.07 6.50
CA THR A 153 -52.65 4.63 6.60
C THR A 153 -51.98 4.26 7.93
N GLN A 154 -52.12 3.00 8.37
CA GLN A 154 -51.28 2.41 9.42
C GLN A 154 -50.25 1.42 8.88
N ASP A 155 -50.28 1.20 7.56
CA ASP A 155 -49.41 0.28 6.85
C ASP A 155 -48.51 1.09 5.92
N LEU A 156 -47.20 0.84 6.05
CA LEU A 156 -46.19 1.34 5.14
C LEU A 156 -46.21 0.51 3.85
N PRO A 157 -45.79 1.09 2.72
CA PRO A 157 -45.77 0.42 1.42
C PRO A 157 -44.83 -0.80 1.45
N THR A 158 -45.18 -1.82 0.66
CA THR A 158 -44.34 -3.01 0.42
C THR A 158 -43.75 -3.04 -1.00
N THR A 159 -44.13 -2.07 -1.83
CA THR A 159 -43.70 -1.89 -3.22
C THR A 159 -43.63 -0.40 -3.54
N GLU A 160 -42.82 -0.04 -4.54
CA GLU A 160 -42.68 1.35 -4.98
C GLU A 160 -44.00 1.88 -5.56
N ASP A 161 -44.46 3.02 -5.03
CA ASP A 161 -45.72 3.65 -5.41
C ASP A 161 -45.61 5.17 -5.64
N GLY A 162 -44.41 5.74 -5.50
CA GLY A 162 -44.13 7.16 -5.69
C GLY A 162 -44.73 8.08 -4.63
N LYS A 163 -45.12 7.54 -3.46
CA LYS A 163 -45.71 8.30 -2.35
C LYS A 163 -44.75 8.48 -1.18
N ILE A 164 -45.07 9.47 -0.36
CA ILE A 164 -44.42 9.69 0.94
C ILE A 164 -45.38 9.41 2.09
N TYR A 165 -44.81 8.95 3.20
CA TYR A 165 -45.52 8.52 4.39
C TYR A 165 -45.00 9.29 5.60
N ILE A 166 -45.79 10.25 6.07
CA ILE A 166 -45.40 11.17 7.15
C ILE A 166 -46.01 10.66 8.45
N ARG A 167 -45.19 10.21 9.40
CA ARG A 167 -45.69 9.67 10.67
C ARG A 167 -46.28 10.79 11.54
N LEU A 168 -47.53 10.64 11.97
CA LEU A 168 -48.16 11.61 12.88
C LEU A 168 -47.99 11.26 14.35
N GLY A 169 -47.97 9.97 14.66
CA GLY A 169 -47.99 9.47 16.02
C GLY A 169 -48.75 8.16 16.10
N LEU A 170 -49.44 7.92 17.21
CA LEU A 170 -50.08 6.64 17.53
C LEU A 170 -51.59 6.79 17.68
N VAL A 171 -52.35 5.81 17.20
CA VAL A 171 -53.78 5.70 17.51
C VAL A 171 -53.92 5.25 18.96
N TYR A 172 -54.28 6.15 19.86
CA TYR A 172 -54.33 5.87 21.30
C TYR A 172 -55.61 5.12 21.70
N GLU A 173 -56.74 5.55 21.14
CA GLU A 173 -58.08 5.01 21.34
C GLU A 173 -58.88 5.15 20.03
N GLN A 174 -60.11 4.63 19.99
CA GLN A 174 -60.95 4.75 18.80
C GLN A 174 -61.18 6.23 18.45
N ASN A 175 -60.76 6.63 17.24
CA ASN A 175 -60.81 8.02 16.76
C ASN A 175 -59.99 9.01 17.61
N SER A 176 -58.95 8.51 18.29
CA SER A 176 -58.03 9.32 19.09
C SER A 176 -56.60 9.18 18.59
N LEU A 177 -55.92 10.31 18.44
CA LEU A 177 -54.51 10.37 18.08
C LEU A 177 -53.72 10.88 19.29
N ARG A 178 -52.59 10.23 19.56
CA ARG A 178 -51.48 10.87 20.27
C ARG A 178 -50.56 11.45 19.21
N LEU A 179 -50.70 12.75 18.96
CA LEU A 179 -49.88 13.48 17.99
C LEU A 179 -48.49 13.63 18.61
N GLU A 180 -47.46 13.29 17.87
CA GLU A 180 -46.06 13.44 18.28
C GLU A 180 -45.47 14.71 17.67
N ILE A 181 -44.40 15.23 18.26
CA ILE A 181 -43.76 16.46 17.80
C ILE A 181 -42.91 16.28 16.54
N GLU A 182 -42.35 15.07 16.36
CA GLU A 182 -41.53 14.72 15.22
C GLU A 182 -42.34 13.93 14.20
N HIS A 183 -42.23 14.35 12.94
CA HIS A 183 -42.95 13.75 11.82
C HIS A 183 -41.97 13.19 10.78
N PRO A 184 -41.28 12.07 11.07
CA PRO A 184 -40.39 11.46 10.10
C PRO A 184 -41.16 11.06 8.84
N VAL A 185 -40.52 11.29 7.69
CA VAL A 185 -41.08 11.06 6.36
C VAL A 185 -40.38 9.86 5.74
N TYR A 186 -41.16 8.92 5.22
CA TYR A 186 -40.67 7.69 4.61
C TYR A 186 -41.10 7.56 3.14
N GLU A 187 -40.33 6.83 2.35
CA GLU A 187 -40.66 6.38 1.00
C GLU A 187 -40.31 4.89 0.83
N PHE A 188 -40.92 4.21 -0.13
CA PHE A 188 -40.43 2.91 -0.61
C PHE A 188 -39.58 3.11 -1.85
N LYS A 189 -38.30 2.79 -1.77
CA LYS A 189 -37.37 2.91 -2.89
C LYS A 189 -36.24 1.90 -2.72
N ASP A 190 -35.74 1.38 -3.83
CA ASP A 190 -34.68 0.36 -3.84
C ASP A 190 -35.03 -0.92 -3.03
N GLY A 191 -36.30 -1.34 -3.06
CA GLY A 191 -36.77 -2.59 -2.46
C GLY A 191 -37.01 -2.56 -0.95
N GLN A 192 -36.92 -1.38 -0.31
CA GLN A 192 -37.17 -1.22 1.12
C GLN A 192 -37.83 0.11 1.46
N VAL A 193 -38.45 0.19 2.65
CA VAL A 193 -38.87 1.47 3.23
C VAL A 193 -37.64 2.17 3.80
N ARG A 194 -37.46 3.45 3.47
CA ARG A 194 -36.36 4.29 3.96
C ARG A 194 -36.82 5.71 4.27
N PRO A 195 -36.03 6.51 5.01
CA PRO A 195 -36.29 7.94 5.14
C PRO A 195 -36.36 8.61 3.76
N TYR A 196 -37.32 9.50 3.56
CA TYR A 196 -37.47 10.23 2.31
C TYR A 196 -36.28 11.17 2.11
N ILE A 197 -35.66 11.07 0.95
CA ILE A 197 -34.61 11.98 0.49
C ILE A 197 -35.18 12.71 -0.70
N ALA A 198 -35.37 14.03 -0.56
CA ALA A 198 -35.86 14.84 -1.67
C ALA A 198 -34.95 14.67 -2.89
N GLU A 199 -35.55 14.56 -4.07
CA GLU A 199 -34.77 14.61 -5.31
C GLU A 199 -34.07 15.95 -5.36
N HIS A 200 -32.75 15.90 -5.31
CA HIS A 200 -31.89 17.04 -5.45
C HIS A 200 -31.03 16.81 -6.67
N THR A 201 -30.87 17.85 -7.47
CA THR A 201 -29.89 17.83 -8.54
C THR A 201 -28.53 17.91 -7.88
N HIS A 202 -27.81 16.80 -7.83
CA HIS A 202 -26.36 16.91 -7.68
C HIS A 202 -25.87 17.65 -8.91
N ASP A 203 -25.26 18.81 -8.71
CA ASP A 203 -24.46 19.42 -9.75
C ASP A 203 -23.21 18.55 -9.91
N TYR A 204 -23.35 17.48 -10.70
CA TYR A 204 -22.25 16.56 -10.98
C TYR A 204 -21.09 17.28 -11.69
N ALA A 205 -21.23 18.55 -12.09
CA ALA A 205 -20.12 19.36 -12.60
C ALA A 205 -18.93 19.43 -11.62
N ASP A 206 -19.15 19.35 -10.31
CA ASP A 206 -18.06 19.39 -9.31
C ASP A 206 -17.38 18.02 -9.11
N LEU A 207 -18.08 16.92 -9.38
CA LEU A 207 -17.51 15.55 -9.39
C LEU A 207 -16.93 15.16 -10.77
N LEU A 208 -17.30 15.90 -11.81
CA LEU A 208 -16.73 15.85 -13.16
C LEU A 208 -15.69 16.97 -13.38
N HIS A 209 -14.91 17.31 -12.35
CA HIS A 209 -13.54 17.74 -12.63
C HIS A 209 -12.78 16.53 -13.17
N THR A 210 -13.13 16.06 -14.39
CA THR A 210 -12.30 15.12 -15.14
C THR A 210 -10.96 15.81 -15.28
N PRO A 211 -9.91 15.33 -14.59
CA PRO A 211 -8.63 15.99 -14.63
C PRO A 211 -8.20 16.08 -16.09
N VAL A 212 -8.03 17.32 -16.57
CA VAL A 212 -7.64 17.55 -17.95
C VAL A 212 -6.25 16.97 -18.12
N ALA A 213 -6.12 15.97 -18.99
CA ALA A 213 -4.82 15.39 -19.29
C ALA A 213 -3.86 16.49 -19.75
N MET A 214 -2.61 16.43 -19.29
CA MET A 214 -1.58 17.28 -19.87
C MET A 214 -1.38 16.92 -21.34
N THR A 215 -0.95 17.89 -22.14
CA THR A 215 -0.53 17.64 -23.52
C THR A 215 0.91 17.13 -23.54
N GLN A 216 1.32 16.48 -24.63
CA GLN A 216 2.71 16.05 -24.81
C GLN A 216 3.70 17.21 -24.72
N ALA A 217 3.33 18.40 -25.22
CA ALA A 217 4.17 19.59 -25.16
C ALA A 217 4.42 20.05 -23.72
N GLU A 218 3.40 20.01 -22.87
CA GLU A 218 3.50 20.42 -21.46
C GLU A 218 4.34 19.45 -20.64
N VAL A 219 4.22 18.14 -20.90
CA VAL A 219 5.08 17.14 -20.26
C VAL A 219 6.53 17.31 -20.71
N ASN A 220 6.77 17.59 -22.00
CA ASN A 220 8.13 17.81 -22.52
C ASN A 220 8.78 19.09 -21.97
N ALA A 221 7.98 20.14 -21.75
CA ALA A 221 8.45 21.43 -21.24
C ALA A 221 8.55 21.48 -19.71
N GLY A 222 7.96 20.52 -18.99
CA GLY A 222 7.90 20.52 -17.52
C GLY A 222 7.01 21.63 -16.95
N THR A 223 6.05 22.14 -17.73
CA THR A 223 5.25 23.34 -17.39
C THR A 223 3.87 23.02 -16.81
N GLY A 224 3.67 21.81 -16.27
CA GLY A 224 2.39 21.38 -15.71
C GLY A 224 2.02 22.12 -14.42
N THR A 225 0.72 22.42 -14.23
CA THR A 225 0.14 22.87 -12.95
C THR A 225 -0.35 21.68 -12.12
N THR A 226 -0.59 21.87 -10.82
CA THR A 226 -1.06 20.83 -9.87
C THR A 226 -2.43 20.24 -10.21
N GLU A 227 -3.14 20.80 -11.18
CA GLU A 227 -4.52 20.45 -11.53
C GLU A 227 -4.62 19.47 -12.71
N ARG A 228 -3.50 19.13 -13.35
CA ARG A 228 -3.48 18.32 -14.58
C ARG A 228 -2.64 17.06 -14.43
N LEU A 229 -3.16 15.93 -14.92
CA LEU A 229 -2.53 14.63 -14.78
C LEU A 229 -1.68 14.25 -16.01
N ILE A 230 -0.54 13.60 -15.76
CA ILE A 230 0.18 12.83 -16.77
C ILE A 230 -0.56 11.50 -16.95
N THR A 231 -1.05 11.22 -18.14
CA THR A 231 -1.67 9.92 -18.43
C THR A 231 -0.60 8.85 -18.65
N PRO A 232 -0.93 7.55 -18.42
CA PRO A 232 0.00 6.46 -18.70
C PRO A 232 0.57 6.47 -20.13
N LYS A 233 -0.24 6.91 -21.11
CA LYS A 233 0.21 7.08 -22.49
C LYS A 233 1.35 8.10 -22.61
N LEU A 234 1.21 9.28 -22.00
CA LEU A 234 2.23 10.34 -22.04
C LEU A 234 3.49 9.96 -21.27
N LEU A 235 3.34 9.15 -20.22
CA LEU A 235 4.45 8.54 -19.50
C LEU A 235 5.24 7.63 -20.46
N VAL A 236 4.55 6.69 -21.11
CA VAL A 236 5.18 5.76 -22.06
C VAL A 236 5.79 6.50 -23.24
N ASP A 237 5.15 7.51 -23.81
CA ASP A 237 5.69 8.27 -24.95
C ASP A 237 6.98 9.04 -24.59
N ASN A 238 7.15 9.46 -23.32
CA ASN A 238 8.36 10.13 -22.84
C ASN A 238 9.48 9.17 -22.41
N PHE A 239 9.14 8.04 -21.79
CA PHE A 239 10.12 7.05 -21.34
C PHE A 239 10.49 6.03 -22.42
N SER A 240 9.65 5.81 -23.44
CA SER A 240 9.86 4.83 -24.52
C SER A 240 10.53 5.39 -25.76
N LYS A 241 11.21 6.55 -25.66
CA LYS A 241 12.06 6.99 -26.77
C LYS A 241 13.12 5.91 -27.00
N THR A 242 12.95 5.17 -28.09
CA THR A 242 13.64 3.90 -28.40
C THR A 242 15.15 4.08 -28.54
N THR A 243 15.59 5.34 -28.67
CA THR A 243 16.96 5.78 -28.49
C THR A 243 16.96 7.12 -27.76
N HIS A 244 17.72 7.20 -26.66
CA HIS A 244 18.21 8.48 -26.15
C HIS A 244 19.74 8.41 -26.17
N THR A 245 20.33 9.19 -27.06
CA THR A 245 21.77 9.38 -27.14
C THR A 245 22.13 10.52 -26.21
N HIS A 246 22.80 10.20 -25.10
CA HIS A 246 23.40 11.22 -24.25
C HIS A 246 24.82 11.50 -24.74
N THR A 247 25.17 12.77 -24.94
CA THR A 247 26.57 13.18 -25.05
C THR A 247 27.20 13.15 -23.65
N LYS A 248 28.53 12.98 -23.58
CA LYS A 248 29.27 13.03 -22.30
C LYS A 248 29.03 14.34 -21.53
N SER A 249 28.68 15.42 -22.22
CA SER A 249 28.35 16.71 -21.63
C SER A 249 26.93 16.78 -21.03
N GLN A 250 26.02 15.86 -21.40
CA GLN A 250 24.62 15.84 -20.93
C GLN A 250 24.43 15.07 -19.62
N ILE A 251 25.42 14.27 -19.22
CA ILE A 251 25.40 13.49 -17.97
C ILE A 251 26.48 14.08 -17.05
N THR A 252 26.11 15.09 -16.26
CA THR A 252 27.06 15.82 -15.39
C THR A 252 27.22 15.19 -14.01
N ASP A 253 26.38 14.21 -13.65
CA ASP A 253 26.29 13.57 -12.34
C ASP A 253 27.01 12.22 -12.26
N PHE A 254 27.50 11.69 -13.39
CA PHE A 254 28.37 10.52 -13.35
C PHE A 254 29.81 10.92 -13.01
N PRO A 255 30.42 10.35 -11.97
CA PRO A 255 31.83 10.55 -11.71
C PRO A 255 32.64 10.12 -12.93
N THR A 256 33.71 10.86 -13.26
CA THR A 256 34.58 10.58 -14.40
C THR A 256 34.95 9.10 -14.42
N ILE A 257 34.40 8.34 -15.36
CA ILE A 257 34.65 6.90 -15.48
C ILE A 257 36.16 6.72 -15.72
N PRO A 258 36.89 5.98 -14.86
CA PRO A 258 38.31 5.71 -15.08
C PRO A 258 38.54 5.03 -16.43
N SER A 259 39.70 5.23 -17.04
CA SER A 259 40.03 4.57 -18.30
C SER A 259 40.09 3.05 -18.13
N LYS A 260 39.79 2.30 -19.20
CA LYS A 260 39.92 0.83 -19.23
C LYS A 260 41.40 0.45 -19.24
N ALA A 261 41.79 -0.55 -18.45
CA ALA A 261 43.14 -1.12 -18.52
C ALA A 261 43.41 -1.78 -19.89
N THR A 262 44.61 -1.56 -20.43
CA THR A 262 45.14 -2.31 -21.58
C THR A 262 45.44 -3.75 -21.20
N GLN A 263 45.63 -4.63 -22.18
CA GLN A 263 46.00 -6.03 -21.92
C GLN A 263 47.33 -6.12 -21.16
N THR A 264 48.33 -5.35 -21.58
CA THR A 264 49.64 -5.30 -20.93
C THR A 264 49.54 -4.81 -19.48
N GLN A 265 48.77 -3.74 -19.22
CA GLN A 265 48.55 -3.26 -17.84
C GLN A 265 47.88 -4.32 -16.96
N ALA A 266 46.94 -5.08 -17.53
CA ALA A 266 46.24 -6.17 -16.86
C ALA A 266 47.13 -7.38 -16.53
N GLU A 267 48.05 -7.74 -17.43
CA GLU A 267 48.96 -8.88 -17.26
C GLU A 267 50.09 -8.58 -16.27
N TYR A 268 50.65 -7.37 -16.33
CA TYR A 268 51.82 -6.96 -15.53
C TYR A 268 51.48 -6.14 -14.26
N GLY A 269 50.22 -5.72 -14.08
CA GLY A 269 49.79 -4.97 -12.89
C GLY A 269 50.45 -3.60 -12.74
N THR A 270 50.69 -2.89 -13.84
CA THR A 270 51.51 -1.66 -13.88
C THR A 270 50.77 -0.36 -13.56
N ASP A 271 49.44 -0.39 -13.40
CA ASP A 271 48.60 0.79 -13.22
C ASP A 271 47.46 0.55 -12.22
N ASN A 272 47.34 1.43 -11.22
CA ASN A 272 46.32 1.38 -10.15
C ASN A 272 45.20 2.41 -10.34
N THR A 273 45.20 3.14 -11.47
CA THR A 273 44.23 4.21 -11.76
C THR A 273 43.18 3.81 -12.80
N THR A 274 43.39 2.68 -13.48
CA THR A 274 42.48 2.13 -14.49
C THR A 274 41.67 0.96 -13.93
N TYR A 275 40.50 0.70 -14.51
CA TYR A 275 39.65 -0.41 -14.08
C TYR A 275 39.85 -1.66 -14.95
N MET A 276 39.76 -2.82 -14.31
CA MET A 276 39.83 -4.13 -14.94
C MET A 276 38.45 -4.57 -15.44
N THR A 277 38.33 -4.84 -16.73
CA THR A 277 37.11 -5.48 -17.28
C THR A 277 37.15 -7.00 -17.06
N PRO A 278 36.01 -7.72 -17.10
CA PRO A 278 36.01 -9.18 -17.02
C PRO A 278 36.91 -9.87 -18.04
N LEU A 279 37.04 -9.29 -19.25
CA LEU A 279 37.98 -9.77 -20.27
C LEU A 279 39.43 -9.65 -19.81
N ARG A 280 39.81 -8.51 -19.22
CA ARG A 280 41.17 -8.28 -18.70
C ARG A 280 41.47 -9.16 -17.49
N VAL A 281 40.49 -9.40 -16.62
CA VAL A 281 40.61 -10.37 -15.52
C VAL A 281 40.89 -11.77 -16.08
N LYS A 282 40.11 -12.22 -17.07
CA LYS A 282 40.32 -13.52 -17.73
C LYS A 282 41.71 -13.64 -18.36
N GLN A 283 42.16 -12.59 -19.07
CA GLN A 283 43.49 -12.58 -19.69
C GLN A 283 44.61 -12.61 -18.64
N CYS A 284 44.51 -11.81 -17.58
CA CYS A 284 45.45 -11.83 -16.46
C CYS A 284 45.53 -13.22 -15.83
N MET A 285 44.37 -13.85 -15.56
CA MET A 285 44.32 -15.20 -15.00
C MET A 285 44.92 -16.27 -15.94
N SER A 286 44.77 -16.11 -17.26
CA SER A 286 45.38 -17.02 -18.24
C SER A 286 46.88 -16.79 -18.42
N ALA A 287 47.34 -15.54 -18.36
CA ALA A 287 48.75 -15.18 -18.46
C ALA A 287 49.53 -15.55 -17.18
N ASN A 288 48.90 -15.45 -16.01
CA ASN A 288 49.48 -15.75 -14.71
C ASN A 288 49.13 -17.18 -14.21
N HIS A 289 49.10 -18.18 -15.10
CA HIS A 289 48.99 -19.58 -14.70
C HIS A 289 50.08 -19.91 -13.66
N PRO A 290 49.82 -20.76 -12.62
CA PRO A 290 50.79 -21.03 -11.57
C PRO A 290 52.14 -21.43 -12.17
N ARG A 291 53.19 -20.71 -11.75
CA ARG A 291 54.58 -20.80 -12.26
C ARG A 291 55.14 -22.23 -12.31
N TYR A 292 54.55 -23.16 -11.59
CA TYR A 292 54.97 -24.56 -11.52
C TYR A 292 53.83 -25.49 -11.88
N VAL A 293 54.04 -26.33 -12.90
CA VAL A 293 53.14 -27.45 -13.19
C VAL A 293 53.63 -28.67 -12.40
N TRP A 294 52.84 -29.13 -11.42
CA TRP A 294 53.09 -30.40 -10.74
C TRP A 294 52.96 -31.54 -11.74
N LYS A 295 53.95 -32.43 -11.81
CA LYS A 295 53.99 -33.50 -12.81
C LYS A 295 53.80 -34.89 -12.22
N GLN A 296 54.64 -35.28 -11.28
CA GLN A 296 54.57 -36.59 -10.66
C GLN A 296 55.30 -36.63 -9.32
N GLN A 297 54.89 -37.58 -8.49
CA GLN A 297 55.60 -38.02 -7.29
C GLN A 297 56.32 -39.35 -7.62
N ILE A 298 57.57 -39.49 -7.20
CA ILE A 298 58.39 -40.71 -7.41
C ILE A 298 58.78 -41.29 -6.06
N LEU A 299 58.50 -42.56 -5.83
CA LEU A 299 58.92 -43.29 -4.62
C LEU A 299 60.17 -44.11 -4.93
N VAL A 300 61.14 -44.09 -4.01
CA VAL A 300 62.47 -44.71 -4.19
C VAL A 300 62.80 -45.61 -3.00
N GLN A 301 63.33 -46.80 -3.27
CA GLN A 301 63.80 -47.77 -2.26
C GLN A 301 65.33 -47.67 -2.05
N PRO A 302 65.88 -48.26 -0.99
CA PRO A 302 67.33 -48.35 -0.80
C PRO A 302 68.00 -49.04 -2.01
N ASP A 303 69.15 -48.50 -2.43
CA ASP A 303 69.97 -48.99 -3.55
C ASP A 303 69.35 -48.83 -4.96
N ASP A 304 68.18 -48.20 -5.07
CA ASP A 304 67.63 -47.80 -6.37
C ASP A 304 68.51 -46.73 -7.02
N THR A 305 68.85 -46.96 -8.30
CA THR A 305 69.52 -45.95 -9.13
C THR A 305 68.48 -45.25 -9.99
N ILE A 306 68.28 -43.95 -9.75
CA ILE A 306 67.35 -43.14 -10.55
C ILE A 306 68.12 -42.36 -11.62
N SER A 307 67.73 -42.57 -12.87
CA SER A 307 68.17 -41.72 -13.98
C SER A 307 67.28 -40.49 -14.09
N LEU A 308 67.82 -39.33 -13.73
CA LEU A 308 67.15 -38.04 -13.94
C LEU A 308 66.92 -37.78 -15.43
N VAL A 309 67.75 -38.35 -16.31
CA VAL A 309 67.60 -38.25 -17.77
C VAL A 309 66.31 -38.93 -18.25
N THR A 310 65.98 -40.12 -17.75
CA THR A 310 64.73 -40.82 -18.10
C THR A 310 63.50 -40.06 -17.61
N ILE A 311 63.56 -39.45 -16.42
CA ILE A 311 62.48 -38.62 -15.89
C ILE A 311 62.30 -37.39 -16.77
N MET A 312 63.38 -36.68 -17.08
CA MET A 312 63.37 -35.44 -17.87
C MET A 312 62.96 -35.67 -19.33
N ASN A 313 63.35 -36.78 -19.96
CA ASN A 313 63.00 -37.11 -21.34
C ASN A 313 61.51 -37.48 -21.53
N ASN A 314 60.83 -37.93 -20.48
CA ASN A 314 59.38 -38.22 -20.53
C ASN A 314 58.51 -36.96 -20.38
N ILE A 315 59.10 -35.81 -20.02
CA ILE A 315 58.38 -34.55 -19.90
C ILE A 315 58.50 -33.80 -21.23
N GLY A 316 57.48 -33.94 -22.08
CA GLY A 316 57.41 -33.15 -23.31
C GLY A 316 57.20 -31.66 -23.03
N GLY A 317 57.92 -30.80 -23.74
CA GLY A 317 57.71 -29.35 -23.81
C GLY A 317 58.73 -28.50 -23.03
N THR A 318 58.64 -27.18 -23.23
CA THR A 318 59.43 -26.16 -22.50
C THR A 318 58.64 -25.61 -21.31
N GLY A 319 59.20 -25.58 -20.10
CA GLY A 319 58.53 -24.99 -18.93
C GLY A 319 59.25 -25.22 -17.59
N GLU A 320 58.75 -24.57 -16.53
CA GLU A 320 59.16 -24.82 -15.15
C GLU A 320 58.27 -25.92 -14.53
N TYR A 321 58.90 -27.00 -14.04
CA TYR A 321 58.22 -28.19 -13.54
C TYR A 321 58.57 -28.47 -12.08
N LEU A 322 57.63 -29.03 -11.33
CA LEU A 322 57.86 -29.44 -9.95
C LEU A 322 57.72 -30.96 -9.82
N PHE A 323 58.75 -31.57 -9.24
CA PHE A 323 58.85 -33.00 -8.93
C PHE A 323 59.03 -33.18 -7.43
N GLU A 324 58.47 -34.26 -6.90
CA GLU A 324 58.67 -34.69 -5.52
C GLU A 324 59.20 -36.13 -5.54
N ILE A 325 60.39 -36.34 -4.97
CA ILE A 325 61.05 -37.66 -4.91
C ILE A 325 61.15 -38.06 -3.45
N ILE A 326 60.46 -39.13 -3.05
CA ILE A 326 60.43 -39.60 -1.66
C ILE A 326 61.21 -40.91 -1.57
N GLY A 327 62.32 -40.90 -0.83
CA GLY A 327 63.08 -42.11 -0.48
C GLY A 327 62.61 -42.71 0.84
N TYR A 328 62.70 -44.03 0.98
CA TYR A 328 62.44 -44.76 2.22
C TYR A 328 63.73 -45.43 2.72
N GLN A 329 64.14 -45.21 3.97
CA GLN A 329 65.23 -45.99 4.58
C GLN A 329 64.69 -46.98 5.62
N GLY A 330 65.06 -48.25 5.46
CA GLY A 330 64.67 -49.34 6.36
C GLY A 330 65.83 -49.98 7.14
N ALA A 331 67.10 -49.68 6.85
CA ALA A 331 68.23 -50.27 7.57
C ALA A 331 69.54 -49.49 7.38
N TRP A 332 70.45 -49.67 8.34
CA TRP A 332 71.57 -48.81 8.73
C TRP A 332 72.65 -48.44 7.70
N TRP A 333 72.58 -48.78 6.41
CA TRP A 333 73.59 -48.39 5.39
C TRP A 333 73.05 -48.43 3.94
N GLY A 334 71.90 -47.82 3.66
CA GLY A 334 71.38 -47.71 2.28
C GLY A 334 71.92 -46.48 1.54
N GLU A 335 72.30 -46.62 0.27
CA GLU A 335 72.78 -45.51 -0.58
C GLU A 335 71.72 -45.18 -1.66
N ILE A 336 71.40 -43.91 -1.87
CA ILE A 336 70.55 -43.47 -3.00
C ILE A 336 71.45 -42.75 -4.00
N ARG A 337 71.66 -43.35 -5.18
CA ARG A 337 72.54 -42.80 -6.22
C ARG A 337 71.71 -42.11 -7.31
N PHE A 338 71.99 -40.83 -7.54
CA PHE A 338 71.50 -40.10 -8.70
C PHE A 338 72.59 -40.10 -9.79
N SER A 339 72.23 -40.38 -11.05
CA SER A 339 73.15 -40.27 -12.19
C SER A 339 72.74 -39.14 -13.13
N ALA A 340 73.62 -38.15 -13.31
CA ALA A 340 73.62 -37.16 -14.40
C ALA A 340 75.02 -36.47 -14.42
N PHE A 341 75.70 -36.12 -15.53
CA PHE A 341 75.32 -35.73 -16.90
C PHE A 341 76.50 -36.00 -17.85
N SER A 342 76.30 -36.63 -19.02
CA SER A 342 77.30 -36.56 -20.11
C SER A 342 76.77 -36.07 -21.46
N SER A 343 75.44 -35.94 -21.67
CA SER A 343 74.92 -35.42 -22.96
C SER A 343 73.43 -35.07 -22.97
N LEU A 344 72.95 -34.21 -22.05
CA LEU A 344 71.59 -33.65 -22.18
C LEU A 344 71.66 -32.17 -22.54
N SER A 345 71.41 -31.85 -23.82
CA SER A 345 71.09 -30.48 -24.24
C SER A 345 69.61 -30.19 -23.97
N VAL A 346 69.26 -29.89 -22.73
CA VAL A 346 67.93 -29.31 -22.45
C VAL A 346 67.96 -27.84 -22.89
N SER A 347 67.35 -27.54 -24.04
CA SER A 347 67.14 -26.17 -24.47
C SER A 347 66.04 -25.55 -23.60
N GLY A 348 66.44 -24.92 -22.50
CA GLY A 348 65.55 -24.27 -21.55
C GLY A 348 65.90 -24.68 -20.12
N GLY A 349 66.42 -23.73 -19.33
CA GLY A 349 66.79 -23.97 -17.94
C GLY A 349 65.61 -24.55 -17.14
N GLY A 350 65.84 -25.68 -16.48
CA GLY A 350 64.85 -26.36 -15.65
C GLY A 350 65.27 -26.34 -14.18
N ILE A 351 64.31 -26.10 -13.28
CA ILE A 351 64.54 -26.17 -11.85
C ILE A 351 64.18 -27.55 -11.30
N VAL A 352 65.15 -28.33 -10.81
CA VAL A 352 64.90 -29.59 -10.11
C VAL A 352 65.03 -29.37 -8.61
N LYS A 353 63.95 -29.66 -7.87
CA LYS A 353 63.93 -29.72 -6.41
C LYS A 353 63.94 -31.18 -5.97
N ILE A 354 64.85 -31.55 -5.08
CA ILE A 354 64.89 -32.88 -4.46
C ILE A 354 64.60 -32.70 -2.97
N SER A 355 63.61 -33.45 -2.48
CA SER A 355 63.20 -33.42 -1.07
C SER A 355 63.27 -34.79 -0.42
N TYR A 356 64.23 -34.97 0.47
CA TYR A 356 64.39 -36.21 1.26
C TYR A 356 63.59 -36.09 2.57
N ILE A 357 62.91 -37.17 2.96
CA ILE A 357 62.22 -37.29 4.24
C ILE A 357 62.87 -38.45 5.00
N ASP A 358 63.52 -38.14 6.11
CA ASP A 358 63.98 -39.15 7.06
C ASP A 358 62.81 -39.54 7.98
N SER A 359 62.48 -40.84 8.03
CA SER A 359 61.39 -41.36 8.87
C SER A 359 61.64 -41.18 10.38
N ASP A 360 62.89 -40.97 10.81
CA ASP A 360 63.23 -40.83 12.22
C ASP A 360 63.23 -39.38 12.73
N PHE A 361 63.30 -38.36 11.86
CA PHE A 361 63.43 -36.96 12.29
C PHE A 361 62.59 -35.91 11.53
N GLY A 362 61.71 -36.29 10.59
CA GLY A 362 60.67 -35.40 10.07
C GLY A 362 61.16 -34.10 9.41
N GLY A 363 62.41 -34.04 8.95
CA GLY A 363 62.97 -32.90 8.24
C GLY A 363 62.73 -33.00 6.73
N THR A 364 62.31 -31.88 6.11
CA THR A 364 62.28 -31.74 4.64
C THR A 364 63.55 -31.04 4.18
N ILE A 365 64.34 -31.69 3.32
CA ILE A 365 65.51 -31.06 2.69
C ILE A 365 65.09 -30.53 1.30
N SER A 366 65.71 -29.45 0.80
CA SER A 366 65.45 -28.93 -0.55
C SER A 366 66.77 -28.60 -1.24
N VAL A 367 67.17 -29.36 -2.25
CA VAL A 367 68.34 -29.06 -3.10
C VAL A 367 67.90 -28.26 -4.33
N TYR A 368 68.60 -27.16 -4.66
CA TYR A 368 68.31 -26.31 -5.83
C TYR A 368 69.42 -26.34 -6.89
N THR A 369 69.02 -26.74 -8.10
CA THR A 369 69.46 -26.37 -9.47
C THR A 369 70.89 -26.16 -9.91
N PHE A 370 71.18 -26.80 -11.05
CA PHE A 370 72.32 -26.57 -11.92
C PHE A 370 71.92 -25.60 -13.06
N ASP A 371 72.63 -24.50 -13.23
CA ASP A 371 72.73 -23.80 -14.51
C ASP A 371 74.12 -24.04 -15.11
N ASN A 372 74.27 -23.93 -16.43
CA ASN A 372 75.53 -24.22 -17.13
C ASN A 372 76.66 -23.19 -16.84
N THR A 373 76.50 -22.32 -15.85
CA THR A 373 77.38 -21.18 -15.55
C THR A 373 77.69 -20.98 -14.07
N HIS A 374 77.07 -21.70 -13.14
CA HIS A 374 77.27 -21.46 -11.71
C HIS A 374 77.46 -22.76 -10.90
N GLN A 375 78.54 -22.76 -10.11
CA GLN A 375 78.88 -23.79 -9.13
C GLN A 375 77.74 -23.98 -8.12
N SER A 376 77.41 -25.25 -7.86
CA SER A 376 76.41 -25.72 -6.90
C SER A 376 76.65 -25.11 -5.52
N ARG A 377 75.64 -24.49 -4.90
CA ARG A 377 75.69 -24.04 -3.50
C ARG A 377 74.70 -24.83 -2.65
N CYS A 378 75.22 -25.66 -1.74
CA CYS A 378 74.44 -26.30 -0.68
C CYS A 378 74.07 -25.26 0.40
N PHE A 379 72.80 -25.24 0.81
CA PHE A 379 72.35 -24.46 1.98
C PHE A 379 71.83 -25.40 3.07
N TYR A 380 72.37 -25.22 4.27
CA TYR A 380 72.01 -25.95 5.50
C TYR A 380 70.82 -25.28 6.18
N THR A 381 69.80 -26.06 6.57
CA THR A 381 68.74 -25.59 7.48
C THR A 381 68.44 -26.65 8.53
N GLY A 382 68.96 -26.46 9.75
CA GLY A 382 68.50 -27.21 10.93
C GLY A 382 69.63 -27.82 11.74
N SER A 383 69.81 -27.33 12.97
CA SER A 383 70.80 -27.78 13.94
C SER A 383 70.55 -29.22 14.42
N SER A 384 71.63 -30.03 14.41
CA SER A 384 71.82 -31.39 14.96
C SER A 384 71.83 -32.51 13.90
N TYR A 385 73.03 -32.78 13.36
CA TYR A 385 73.51 -34.00 12.67
C TYR A 385 72.52 -34.73 11.73
N PRO A 386 72.66 -34.60 10.40
CA PRO A 386 73.76 -35.21 9.64
C PRO A 386 74.60 -34.21 8.82
N ALA A 387 75.88 -34.51 8.59
CA ALA A 387 76.69 -33.79 7.61
C ALA A 387 76.59 -34.49 6.26
N PHE A 388 76.08 -33.78 5.24
CA PHE A 388 75.98 -34.28 3.87
C PHE A 388 77.16 -33.77 3.04
N TYR A 389 77.80 -34.65 2.27
CA TYR A 389 78.95 -34.33 1.43
C TYR A 389 78.63 -34.75 -0.01
N ALA A 390 78.66 -33.79 -0.94
CA ALA A 390 78.57 -34.08 -2.37
C ALA A 390 79.99 -34.11 -2.92
N ASP A 391 80.48 -35.29 -3.30
CA ASP A 391 81.80 -35.44 -3.91
C ASP A 391 81.70 -35.53 -5.43
N TYR A 392 82.62 -34.84 -6.09
CA TYR A 392 82.81 -34.93 -7.54
C TYR A 392 83.88 -35.99 -7.79
N GLU A 393 83.47 -37.25 -8.02
CA GLU A 393 84.46 -38.34 -8.12
C GLU A 393 85.12 -38.48 -9.50
N ASN A 394 84.63 -37.83 -10.55
CA ASN A 394 85.33 -37.59 -11.82
C ASN A 394 84.48 -36.66 -12.69
N SER A 395 85.08 -36.04 -13.70
CA SER A 395 84.51 -34.95 -14.53
C SER A 395 83.16 -35.22 -15.22
N ASP A 396 82.61 -36.43 -15.14
CA ASP A 396 81.46 -36.87 -15.94
C ASP A 396 80.25 -37.36 -15.12
N ASN A 397 80.31 -37.35 -13.77
CA ASN A 397 79.19 -37.75 -12.91
C ASN A 397 79.07 -36.85 -11.67
N VAL A 398 77.87 -36.34 -11.39
CA VAL A 398 77.53 -35.80 -10.06
C VAL A 398 76.99 -36.95 -9.21
N VAL A 399 77.80 -37.42 -8.25
CA VAL A 399 77.37 -38.42 -7.27
C VAL A 399 76.96 -37.67 -6.00
N ILE A 400 75.67 -37.72 -5.65
CA ILE A 400 75.19 -37.17 -4.38
C ILE A 400 75.17 -38.31 -3.37
N ASN A 401 76.23 -38.40 -2.56
CA ASN A 401 76.31 -39.39 -1.49
C ASN A 401 75.65 -38.84 -0.21
N ILE A 402 74.76 -39.64 0.37
CA ILE A 402 74.06 -39.29 1.61
C ILE A 402 74.62 -40.18 2.72
N TYR A 403 75.54 -39.63 3.53
CA TYR A 403 76.12 -40.36 4.67
C TYR A 403 75.52 -39.90 6.00
N ARG A 404 75.38 -40.84 6.93
CA ARG A 404 75.22 -40.56 8.36
C ARG A 404 76.58 -40.65 9.04
N LEU A 405 77.16 -39.52 9.43
CA LEU A 405 78.34 -39.53 10.32
C LEU A 405 77.87 -39.77 11.75
N GLY A 406 78.03 -41.01 12.22
CA GLY A 406 77.76 -41.40 13.61
C GLY A 406 79.01 -41.31 14.48
N TRP A 407 78.80 -40.91 15.73
CA TRP A 407 79.43 -41.55 16.89
C TRP A 407 78.34 -42.34 17.62
#